data_AF-A0A7K4JUC7-F1
#
_entry.id   AF-A0A7K4JUC7-F1
#
_cell.length_a   1.000
_cell.length_b   1.000
_cell.length_c   1.000
_cell.angle_alpha   90.00
_cell.angle_beta   90.00
_cell.angle_gamma   90.00
#
_symmetry.space_group_name_H-M   'P 1'
#
loop_
_entity.id
_entity.type
_entity.pdbx_description
1 polymer ?
#
loop_
_entity_poly.entity_id
_entity_poly.type
_entity_poly.pdbx_seq_one_letter_code
_entity_poly.pdbx_strand_id
1 'polypeptide(L)'
;RGKMAAELQQLQWRLEELERRVGGSEGTCPSPSSVPPQVADELVKVQVALSNIAGKRERIKILYKKIEDVIKYLDPQYIDRMAVPDAMKLQFILAEEQVIPTQAALLEQVKNLQPVLDSASIQAVPDHASKLQRLSQIHIQQQ
;
A
#
# COMPACT_ATOMS: atom_id res chain seq x y z
N ARG A 1 -39.20 9.23 68.50
CA ARG A 1 -40.31 9.05 67.54
C ARG A 1 -40.18 9.93 66.29
N GLY A 2 -39.76 11.20 66.38
CA GLY A 2 -39.65 12.09 65.20
C GLY A 2 -38.62 11.73 64.12
N LYS A 3 -37.44 11.17 64.49
CA LYS A 3 -36.38 10.83 63.51
C LYS A 3 -36.80 9.71 62.53
N MET A 4 -37.46 8.69 63.04
CA MET A 4 -37.98 7.57 62.23
C MET A 4 -39.03 8.04 61.21
N ALA A 5 -39.84 9.04 61.56
CA ALA A 5 -40.82 9.60 60.62
C ALA A 5 -40.15 10.36 59.46
N ALA A 6 -39.07 11.11 59.74
CA ALA A 6 -38.31 11.81 58.70
C ALA A 6 -37.56 10.83 57.78
N GLU A 7 -36.99 9.76 58.33
CA GLU A 7 -36.33 8.70 57.55
C GLU A 7 -37.33 7.98 56.64
N LEU A 8 -38.53 7.68 57.14
CA LEU A 8 -39.60 7.09 56.34
C LEU A 8 -40.06 8.01 55.20
N GLN A 9 -40.20 9.30 55.47
CA GLN A 9 -40.59 10.28 54.45
C GLN A 9 -39.51 10.45 53.37
N GLN A 10 -38.24 10.43 53.76
CA GLN A 10 -37.11 10.44 52.81
C GLN A 10 -37.08 9.16 51.96
N LEU A 11 -37.38 8.01 52.57
CA LEU A 11 -37.43 6.74 51.87
C LEU A 11 -38.59 6.69 50.87
N GLN A 12 -39.76 7.22 51.25
CA GLN A 12 -40.92 7.37 50.36
C GLN A 12 -40.60 8.23 49.15
N TRP A 13 -39.99 9.40 49.34
CA TRP A 13 -39.60 10.27 48.23
C TRP A 13 -38.63 9.57 47.26
N ARG A 14 -37.66 8.83 47.80
CA ARG A 14 -36.72 8.07 46.97
C ARG A 14 -37.40 6.92 46.23
N LEU A 15 -38.37 6.27 46.85
CA LEU A 15 -39.15 5.21 46.23
C LEU A 15 -39.98 5.74 45.06
N GLU A 16 -40.72 6.83 45.28
CA GLU A 16 -41.53 7.49 44.24
C GLU A 16 -40.68 7.94 43.05
N GLU A 17 -39.48 8.45 43.31
CA GLU A 17 -38.56 8.85 42.24
C GLU A 17 -37.98 7.66 41.47
N LEU A 18 -37.74 6.53 42.14
CA LEU A 18 -37.32 5.29 41.49
C LEU A 18 -38.44 4.67 40.67
N GLU A 19 -39.67 4.65 41.20
CA GLU A 19 -40.86 4.17 40.50
C GLU A 19 -41.15 5.02 39.27
N ARG A 20 -41.02 6.35 39.36
CA ARG A 20 -41.15 7.26 38.21
C ARG A 20 -40.13 6.94 37.10
N ARG A 21 -38.88 6.63 37.49
CA ARG A 21 -37.78 6.38 36.55
C ARG A 21 -37.79 4.98 35.93
N VAL A 22 -38.25 3.97 36.67
CA VAL A 22 -38.24 2.57 36.23
C VAL A 22 -39.60 2.15 35.67
N GLY A 23 -40.69 2.62 36.26
CA GLY A 23 -42.07 2.23 35.92
C GLY A 23 -42.72 3.05 34.81
N GLY A 24 -42.15 4.19 34.42
CA GLY A 24 -42.77 5.10 33.47
C GLY A 24 -44.00 5.81 34.05
N SER A 25 -44.36 6.94 33.46
CA SER A 25 -45.49 7.76 33.92
C SER A 25 -46.83 7.02 33.76
N GLU A 26 -47.62 7.06 34.83
CA GLU A 26 -49.05 6.70 34.96
C GLU A 26 -49.43 5.22 35.18
N GLY A 27 -49.74 4.93 36.46
CA GLY A 27 -51.07 4.43 36.80
C GLY A 27 -51.36 2.94 36.71
N THR A 28 -50.39 2.06 36.49
CA THR A 28 -50.63 0.61 36.55
C THR A 28 -49.95 -0.01 37.77
N CYS A 29 -50.75 -0.49 38.71
CA CYS A 29 -50.30 -1.24 39.89
C CYS A 29 -49.29 -2.33 39.49
N PRO A 30 -48.07 -2.34 40.04
CA PRO A 30 -47.18 -3.47 39.88
C PRO A 30 -47.66 -4.59 40.82
N SER A 31 -48.12 -5.69 40.25
CA SER A 31 -48.20 -6.95 40.98
C SER A 31 -46.78 -7.35 41.41
N PRO A 32 -46.60 -7.95 42.60
CA PRO A 32 -45.28 -8.19 43.19
C PRO A 32 -44.43 -9.27 42.49
N SER A 33 -44.82 -9.72 41.29
CA SER A 33 -44.13 -10.74 40.52
C SER A 33 -43.44 -10.23 39.25
N SER A 34 -43.41 -8.93 38.97
CA SER A 34 -42.72 -8.38 37.80
C SER A 34 -41.85 -7.17 38.15
N VAL A 35 -40.71 -7.42 38.81
CA VAL A 35 -39.49 -6.63 38.55
C VAL A 35 -39.33 -6.59 37.02
N PRO A 36 -39.06 -5.48 36.32
CA PRO A 36 -39.09 -5.50 34.86
C PRO A 36 -37.81 -6.16 34.33
N PRO A 37 -37.82 -7.45 33.90
CA PRO A 37 -36.70 -8.00 33.13
C PRO A 37 -36.49 -7.22 31.83
N GLN A 38 -37.49 -6.45 31.38
CA GLN A 38 -37.46 -5.66 30.15
C GLN A 38 -36.32 -4.65 30.10
N VAL A 39 -36.03 -3.88 31.16
CA VAL A 39 -34.96 -2.85 31.08
C VAL A 39 -33.58 -3.49 31.00
N ALA A 40 -33.36 -4.56 31.77
CA ALA A 40 -32.10 -5.31 31.73
C ALA A 40 -31.95 -6.06 30.39
N ASP A 41 -33.02 -6.69 29.90
CA ASP A 41 -33.04 -7.38 28.61
C ASP A 41 -32.89 -6.41 27.43
N GLU A 42 -33.49 -5.23 27.48
CA GLU A 42 -33.32 -4.18 26.48
C GLU A 42 -31.91 -3.61 26.50
N LEU A 43 -31.32 -3.39 27.67
CA LEU A 43 -29.93 -2.99 27.79
C LEU A 43 -28.99 -4.04 27.20
N VAL A 44 -29.25 -5.33 27.47
CA VAL A 44 -28.53 -6.45 26.86
C VAL A 44 -28.71 -6.48 25.35
N LYS A 45 -29.93 -6.26 24.83
CA LYS A 45 -30.20 -6.17 23.39
C LYS A 45 -29.45 -5.01 22.74
N VAL A 46 -29.43 -3.83 23.36
CA VAL A 46 -28.67 -2.66 22.88
C VAL A 46 -27.18 -2.95 22.90
N GLN A 47 -26.66 -3.57 23.97
CA GLN A 47 -25.26 -3.97 24.07
C GLN A 47 -24.85 -4.97 22.97
N VAL A 48 -25.70 -5.98 22.70
CA VAL A 48 -25.50 -6.94 21.61
C VAL A 48 -25.58 -6.25 20.26
N ALA A 49 -26.53 -5.34 20.04
CA ALA A 49 -26.65 -4.58 18.80
C ALA A 49 -25.42 -3.70 18.55
N LEU A 50 -24.96 -2.97 19.55
CA LEU A 50 -23.74 -2.15 19.49
C LEU A 50 -22.49 -3.00 19.23
N SER A 51 -22.37 -4.15 19.90
CA SER A 51 -21.26 -5.08 19.70
C SER A 51 -21.25 -5.67 18.29
N ASN A 52 -22.44 -6.00 17.76
CA ASN A 52 -22.60 -6.47 16.39
C ASN A 52 -22.24 -5.39 15.36
N ILE A 53 -22.65 -4.13 15.59
CA ILE A 53 -22.32 -3.01 14.71
C ILE A 53 -20.82 -2.74 14.72
N ALA A 54 -20.20 -2.68 15.91
CA ALA A 54 -18.76 -2.50 16.07
C ALA A 54 -17.97 -3.65 15.40
N GLY A 55 -18.37 -4.90 15.64
CA GLY A 55 -17.74 -6.07 15.02
C GLY A 55 -17.87 -6.10 13.49
N LYS A 56 -19.04 -5.73 12.94
CA LYS A 56 -19.24 -5.60 11.49
C LYS A 56 -18.34 -4.51 10.90
N ARG A 57 -18.25 -3.35 11.56
CA ARG A 57 -17.40 -2.24 11.12
C ARG A 57 -15.93 -2.64 11.05
N GLU A 58 -15.42 -3.35 12.06
CA GLU A 58 -14.02 -3.79 12.02
C GLU A 58 -13.77 -4.92 11.02
N ARG A 59 -14.72 -5.83 10.81
CA ARG A 59 -14.63 -6.80 9.71
C ARG A 59 -14.57 -6.12 8.36
N ILE A 60 -15.42 -5.11 8.11
CA ILE A 60 -15.40 -4.32 6.87
C ILE A 60 -14.04 -3.64 6.71
N LYS A 61 -13.51 -3.01 7.77
CA LYS A 61 -12.19 -2.37 7.73
C LYS A 61 -11.06 -3.34 7.39
N ILE A 62 -11.06 -4.54 7.97
CA ILE A 62 -10.08 -5.60 7.67
C ILE A 62 -10.22 -6.06 6.22
N LEU A 63 -11.46 -6.24 5.74
CA LEU A 63 -11.71 -6.64 4.35
C LEU A 63 -11.26 -5.57 3.35
N TYR A 64 -11.52 -4.28 3.62
CA TYR A 64 -11.05 -3.19 2.77
C TYR A 64 -9.53 -3.13 2.67
N LYS A 65 -8.82 -3.28 3.81
CA LYS A 65 -7.36 -3.40 3.80
C LYS A 65 -6.86 -4.61 3.01
N LYS A 66 -7.51 -5.77 3.20
CA LYS A 66 -7.20 -6.97 2.41
C LYS A 66 -7.46 -6.78 0.92
N ILE A 67 -8.48 -6.02 0.52
CA ILE A 67 -8.75 -5.73 -0.88
C ILE A 67 -7.67 -4.82 -1.45
N GLU A 68 -7.23 -3.78 -0.73
CA GLU A 68 -6.08 -2.95 -1.13
C GLU A 68 -4.81 -3.78 -1.28
N ASP A 69 -4.54 -4.68 -0.33
CA ASP A 69 -3.41 -5.60 -0.40
C ASP A 69 -3.54 -6.54 -1.60
N VAL A 70 -4.71 -7.15 -1.82
CA VAL A 70 -4.97 -8.05 -2.95
C VAL A 70 -4.83 -7.33 -4.29
N ILE A 71 -5.31 -6.09 -4.41
CA ILE A 71 -5.11 -5.24 -5.61
C ILE A 71 -3.61 -5.00 -5.84
N LYS A 72 -2.85 -4.72 -4.78
CA LYS A 72 -1.40 -4.56 -4.85
C LYS A 72 -0.68 -5.85 -5.23
N TYR A 73 -1.14 -7.00 -4.74
CA TYR A 73 -0.59 -8.31 -5.12
C TYR A 73 -1.02 -8.73 -6.54
N LEU A 74 -2.14 -8.23 -7.04
CA LEU A 74 -2.60 -8.46 -8.42
C LEU A 74 -1.87 -7.59 -9.45
N ASP A 75 -1.08 -6.60 -9.04
CA ASP A 75 -0.24 -5.83 -9.95
C ASP A 75 0.86 -6.76 -10.52
N PRO A 76 0.80 -7.11 -11.82
CA PRO A 76 1.77 -8.02 -12.45
C PRO A 76 3.20 -7.53 -12.32
N GLN A 77 3.40 -6.21 -12.20
CA GLN A 77 4.72 -5.61 -12.03
C GLN A 77 5.36 -5.89 -10.66
N TYR A 78 4.55 -6.20 -9.64
CA TYR A 78 5.04 -6.53 -8.30
C TYR A 78 5.46 -8.00 -8.19
N ILE A 79 4.68 -8.91 -8.78
CA ILE A 79 5.00 -10.35 -8.79
C ILE A 79 6.18 -10.65 -9.72
N ASP A 80 6.21 -10.07 -10.93
CA ASP A 80 7.27 -10.36 -11.91
C ASP A 80 8.66 -9.88 -11.48
N ARG A 81 8.75 -8.81 -10.67
CA ARG A 81 10.03 -8.31 -10.17
C ARG A 81 10.50 -9.00 -8.89
N MET A 82 9.59 -9.48 -8.05
CA MET A 82 9.94 -10.13 -6.78
C MET A 82 10.32 -11.61 -6.96
N ALA A 83 9.82 -12.28 -7.99
CA ALA A 83 9.87 -13.72 -8.08
C ALA A 83 10.48 -14.23 -9.39
N VAL A 84 11.59 -13.66 -9.88
CA VAL A 84 12.45 -14.46 -10.77
C VAL A 84 13.02 -15.58 -9.90
N PRO A 85 12.53 -16.82 -10.01
CA PRO A 85 12.96 -17.90 -9.13
C PRO A 85 14.46 -18.14 -9.34
N ASP A 86 15.21 -18.50 -8.31
CA ASP A 86 16.67 -18.67 -8.44
C ASP A 86 17.06 -19.72 -9.47
N ALA A 87 16.20 -20.73 -9.68
CA ALA A 87 16.34 -21.70 -10.77
C ALA A 87 16.25 -21.05 -12.17
N MET A 88 15.40 -20.03 -12.34
CA MET A 88 15.26 -19.30 -13.60
C MET A 88 16.44 -18.35 -13.82
N LYS A 89 16.98 -17.72 -12.77
CA LYS A 89 18.23 -16.95 -12.85
C LYS A 89 19.39 -17.83 -13.30
N LEU A 90 19.50 -19.04 -12.75
CA LEU A 90 20.52 -20.01 -13.13
C LEU A 90 20.37 -20.42 -14.61
N GLN A 91 19.16 -20.76 -15.05
CA GLN A 91 18.93 -21.11 -16.46
C GLN A 91 19.19 -19.94 -17.40
N PHE A 92 18.86 -18.71 -17.01
CA PHE A 92 19.17 -17.52 -17.78
C PHE A 92 20.69 -17.32 -17.92
N ILE A 93 21.44 -17.44 -16.83
CA ILE A 93 22.91 -17.36 -16.84
C ILE A 93 23.52 -18.46 -17.72
N LEU A 94 23.02 -19.69 -17.63
CA LEU A 94 23.52 -20.82 -18.45
C LEU A 94 23.15 -20.66 -19.94
N ALA A 95 21.94 -20.16 -20.24
CA ALA A 95 21.52 -19.88 -21.61
C ALA A 95 22.32 -18.73 -22.23
N GLU A 96 22.67 -17.72 -21.43
CA GLU A 96 23.46 -16.56 -21.86
C GLU A 96 24.97 -16.74 -21.65
N GLU A 97 25.44 -17.89 -21.15
CA GLU A 97 26.85 -18.13 -20.80
C GLU A 97 27.79 -17.85 -21.97
N GLN A 98 27.37 -18.15 -23.20
CA GLN A 98 28.17 -17.91 -24.41
C GLN A 98 28.00 -16.50 -24.97
N VAL A 99 26.90 -15.81 -24.64
CA VAL A 99 26.58 -14.46 -25.12
C VAL A 99 27.33 -13.40 -24.29
N ILE A 100 27.42 -13.60 -22.98
CA ILE A 100 28.12 -12.68 -22.06
C ILE A 100 29.60 -12.47 -22.44
N PRO A 101 30.44 -13.51 -22.63
CA PRO A 101 31.85 -13.34 -22.96
C PRO A 101 32.05 -12.81 -24.39
N THR A 102 31.22 -13.23 -25.35
CA THR A 102 31.29 -12.74 -26.73
C THR A 102 30.94 -11.25 -26.81
N GLN A 103 29.92 -10.82 -26.08
CA GLN A 103 29.54 -9.41 -26.00
C GLN A 103 30.56 -8.57 -25.21
N ALA A 104 31.17 -9.12 -24.16
CA ALA A 104 32.26 -8.47 -23.44
C ALA A 104 33.50 -8.27 -24.33
N ALA A 105 33.90 -9.29 -25.10
CA ALA A 105 35.01 -9.19 -26.04
C ALA A 105 34.73 -8.18 -27.16
N LEU A 106 33.49 -8.12 -27.67
CA LEU A 106 33.10 -7.12 -28.66
C LEU A 106 33.11 -5.70 -28.08
N LEU A 107 32.63 -5.52 -26.85
CA LEU A 107 32.69 -4.24 -26.16
C LEU A 107 34.13 -3.80 -25.89
N GLU A 108 35.02 -4.73 -25.56
CA GLU A 108 36.44 -4.44 -25.41
C GLU A 108 37.08 -3.99 -26.72
N GLN A 109 36.73 -4.65 -27.85
CA GLN A 109 37.17 -4.21 -29.18
C GLN A 109 36.67 -2.80 -29.51
N VAL A 110 35.40 -2.51 -29.22
CA VAL A 110 34.85 -1.16 -29.42
C VAL A 110 35.56 -0.12 -28.54
N LYS A 111 35.84 -0.46 -27.29
CA LYS A 111 36.63 0.40 -26.38
C LYS A 111 38.04 0.64 -26.91
N ASN A 112 38.68 -0.37 -27.48
CA ASN A 112 40.01 -0.24 -28.08
C ASN A 112 40.01 0.60 -29.35
N LEU A 113 38.88 0.68 -30.06
CA LEU A 113 38.70 1.50 -31.25
C LEU A 113 38.30 2.96 -30.94
N GLN A 114 37.80 3.24 -29.73
CA GLN A 114 37.49 4.59 -29.26
C GLN A 114 38.62 5.62 -29.48
N PRO A 115 39.90 5.35 -29.15
CA PRO A 115 41.00 6.30 -29.39
C PRO A 115 41.36 6.50 -30.87
N VAL A 116 40.91 5.61 -31.77
CA VAL A 116 41.14 5.77 -33.22
C VAL A 116 40.24 6.85 -33.79
N LEU A 117 39.03 7.02 -33.24
CA LEU A 117 38.11 8.09 -33.64
C LEU A 117 38.64 9.47 -33.26
N ASP A 118 39.37 9.57 -32.14
CA ASP A 118 40.00 10.81 -31.68
C ASP A 118 41.42 11.03 -32.26
N SER A 119 41.85 10.18 -33.21
CA SER A 119 43.20 10.28 -33.74
C SER A 119 43.42 11.58 -34.52
N ALA A 120 44.56 12.23 -34.25
CA ALA A 120 44.97 13.46 -34.91
C ALA A 120 45.09 13.32 -36.44
N SER A 121 45.29 12.10 -36.95
CA SER A 121 45.31 11.81 -38.38
C SER A 121 43.95 12.01 -39.06
N ILE A 122 42.84 11.66 -38.39
CA ILE A 122 41.48 11.91 -38.91
C ILE A 122 41.17 13.42 -38.84
N GLN A 123 41.62 14.11 -37.79
CA GLN A 123 41.44 15.55 -37.65
C GLN A 123 42.26 16.36 -38.67
N ALA A 124 43.44 15.86 -39.08
CA ALA A 124 44.32 16.53 -40.04
C ALA A 124 43.95 16.31 -41.53
N VAL A 125 42.91 15.51 -41.82
CA VAL A 125 42.44 15.23 -43.19
C VAL A 125 42.08 16.50 -43.99
N PRO A 126 41.37 17.51 -43.44
CA PRO A 126 41.03 18.73 -44.19
C PRO A 126 42.28 19.53 -44.61
N ASP A 127 43.28 19.59 -43.73
CA ASP A 127 44.55 20.29 -43.99
C ASP A 127 45.37 19.58 -45.08
N HIS A 128 45.30 18.25 -45.14
CA HIS A 128 45.98 17.48 -46.17
C HIS A 128 45.21 17.54 -47.51
N ALA A 129 43.88 17.55 -47.47
CA ALA A 129 43.03 17.69 -48.65
C ALA A 129 43.25 19.05 -49.35
N SER A 130 43.38 20.15 -48.61
CA SER A 130 43.64 21.48 -49.19
C SER A 130 45.02 21.56 -49.87
N LYS A 131 46.06 20.98 -49.25
CA LYS A 131 47.40 20.86 -49.86
C LYS A 131 47.38 19.98 -51.11
N LEU A 132 46.64 18.88 -51.09
CA LEU A 132 46.50 17.97 -52.23
C LEU A 132 45.69 18.60 -53.38
N GLN A 133 44.63 19.36 -53.08
CA GLN A 133 43.90 20.14 -54.08
C GLN A 133 44.81 21.17 -54.76
N ARG A 134 45.64 21.88 -53.99
CA ARG A 134 46.61 22.83 -54.54
C ARG A 134 47.64 22.15 -55.43
N LEU A 135 48.16 21.00 -55.02
CA LEU A 135 49.06 20.19 -55.85
C LEU A 135 48.38 19.69 -57.12
N SER A 136 47.14 19.21 -57.03
CA SER A 136 46.34 18.78 -58.19
C SER A 136 46.14 19.93 -59.17
N GLN A 137 45.85 21.14 -58.69
CA GLN A 137 45.68 22.31 -59.54
C GLN A 137 46.98 22.74 -60.23
N ILE A 138 48.12 22.66 -59.52
CA ILE A 138 49.45 22.91 -60.10
C ILE A 138 49.78 21.84 -61.15
N HIS A 139 49.46 20.57 -60.89
CA HIS A 139 49.70 19.48 -61.82
C HIS A 139 48.90 19.66 -63.12
N ILE A 140 47.62 20.05 -63.02
CA ILE A 140 46.76 20.37 -64.18
C ILE A 140 47.30 21.56 -64.99
N GLN A 141 47.98 22.50 -64.36
CA GLN A 141 48.62 23.63 -65.06
C GLN A 141 49.97 23.27 -65.70
N GLN A 142 50.60 22.17 -65.27
CA GLN A 142 51.89 21.68 -65.80
C GLN A 142 51.72 20.65 -66.92
N GLN A 143 50.54 20.04 -67.06
CA GLN A 143 50.14 19.20 -68.21
C GLN A 143 49.51 20.04 -69.32
#